data_AF-A0A812QR89-F1
#
_entry.id   AF-A0A812QR89-F1
#
_cell.length_a   1.000
_cell.length_b   1.000
_cell.length_c   1.000
_cell.angle_alpha   90.00
_cell.angle_beta   90.00
_cell.angle_gamma   90.00
#
_symmetry.space_group_name_H-M   'P 1'
#
loop_
_entity.id
_entity.type
_entity.pdbx_description
1 polymer ?
#
loop_
_entity_poly.entity_id
_entity_poly.type
_entity_poly.pdbx_seq_one_letter_code
_entity_poly.pdbx_strand_id
1 'polypeptide(L)'
;MMPSFLRFGSLQLAAKRQGISGVETVARHALAAIARMEAHDDASTAYLDRLPVAVPAELRARCFYGKLPEASCAAKADALPREALLRCLLSRVTERTAALLAAWMAVGFAHGVMNTDNLSLLGITVDLNVFGFLSTFDPSWQPNYIDETARYAFGEQPEIARWNLQRIADALTGTSFVSDREPDAEIWAVRHQGEWMDPQEAAGILQGFDETFEVCRVARMELRLGFPATGQPCATGGSQPACLERRWREWLAAARADYPRASRGLAEIAADDAASAAAKLASHAGAAERDLETLQALIGDLRALHGERDFRAAIRAAVPLATPRSHILREAARIAVLKNPGETAAAFLSEIQRLLASPFDSAAFDLDDHEDDPREAWRGVSLTAAPPADLADFVKRRLYGLPKEALRHIQTSCGAQ
;
A
#
# COMPACT_ATOMS: atom_id res chain seq x y z
N MET A 1 13.68 6.65 11.15
CA MET A 1 13.16 7.52 12.23
C MET A 1 11.65 7.48 12.19
N MET A 2 10.96 7.35 13.33
CA MET A 2 9.50 7.37 13.38
C MET A 2 9.00 8.15 14.61
N PRO A 3 7.80 8.75 14.56
CA PRO A 3 7.29 9.58 15.66
C PRO A 3 7.11 8.83 16.99
N SER A 4 6.77 7.54 16.94
CA SER A 4 6.72 6.63 18.09
C SER A 4 6.60 5.18 17.62
N PHE A 5 7.15 4.24 18.39
CA PHE A 5 7.15 2.79 18.09
C PHE A 5 5.95 2.04 18.68
N LEU A 6 4.92 2.77 19.13
CA LEU A 6 3.73 2.16 19.70
C LEU A 6 2.99 1.30 18.66
N ARG A 7 2.73 0.04 19.05
CA ARG A 7 2.06 -1.00 18.28
C ARG A 7 0.72 -1.36 18.93
N PHE A 8 -0.15 -2.09 18.25
CA PHE A 8 -1.38 -2.59 18.89
C PHE A 8 -1.02 -3.51 20.06
N GLY A 9 0.00 -4.36 19.88
CA GLY A 9 0.57 -5.17 20.96
C GLY A 9 1.06 -4.36 22.17
N SER A 10 1.50 -3.11 22.00
CA SER A 10 1.88 -2.25 23.13
C SER A 10 0.69 -1.91 24.02
N LEU A 11 -0.46 -1.61 23.41
CA LEU A 11 -1.70 -1.33 24.15
C LEU A 11 -2.21 -2.58 24.86
N GLN A 12 -2.24 -3.72 24.15
CA GLN A 12 -2.67 -5.00 24.72
C GLN A 12 -1.78 -5.40 25.91
N LEU A 13 -0.47 -5.19 25.81
CA LEU A 13 0.46 -5.46 26.90
C LEU A 13 0.24 -4.51 28.09
N ALA A 14 -0.04 -3.23 27.83
CA ALA A 14 -0.35 -2.25 28.87
C ALA A 14 -1.65 -2.61 29.60
N ALA A 15 -2.72 -2.93 28.87
CA ALA A 15 -3.98 -3.43 29.43
C ALA A 15 -3.72 -4.66 30.32
N LYS A 16 -3.04 -5.68 29.78
CA LYS A 16 -2.73 -6.92 30.50
C LYS A 16 -1.89 -6.69 31.77
N ARG A 17 -0.85 -5.85 31.72
CA ARG A 17 0.13 -5.72 32.83
C ARG A 17 -0.16 -4.60 33.81
N GLN A 18 -0.83 -3.54 33.37
CA GLN A 18 -1.00 -2.29 34.12
C GLN A 18 -2.49 -1.89 34.27
N GLY A 19 -3.40 -2.63 33.65
CA GLY A 19 -4.83 -2.31 33.67
C GLY A 19 -5.14 -0.98 32.99
N ILE A 20 -6.24 -0.36 33.39
CA ILE A 20 -6.72 0.90 32.79
C ILE A 20 -5.70 2.04 32.85
N SER A 21 -4.89 2.14 33.93
CA SER A 21 -3.88 3.19 34.05
C SER A 21 -2.81 3.12 32.95
N GLY A 22 -2.39 1.89 32.60
CA GLY A 22 -1.48 1.67 31.48
C GLY A 22 -2.11 2.01 30.14
N VAL A 23 -3.37 1.64 29.95
CA VAL A 23 -4.15 1.98 28.75
C VAL A 23 -4.26 3.50 28.58
N GLU A 24 -4.63 4.24 29.63
CA GLU A 24 -4.73 5.71 29.59
C GLU A 24 -3.37 6.36 29.27
N THR A 25 -2.28 5.80 29.81
CA THR A 25 -0.91 6.28 29.54
C THR A 25 -0.52 6.09 28.07
N VAL A 26 -0.72 4.89 27.52
CA VAL A 26 -0.46 4.58 26.11
C VAL A 26 -1.36 5.42 25.20
N ALA A 27 -2.63 5.58 25.55
CA ALA A 27 -3.59 6.36 24.77
C ALA A 27 -3.19 7.83 24.67
N ARG A 28 -2.83 8.48 25.78
CA ARG A 28 -2.35 9.88 25.77
C ARG A 28 -1.10 10.03 24.92
N HIS A 29 -0.13 9.12 25.06
CA HIS A 29 1.09 9.18 24.25
C HIS A 29 0.80 8.98 22.75
N ALA A 30 0.00 7.98 22.39
CA ALA A 30 -0.37 7.70 21.02
C ALA A 30 -1.11 8.89 20.39
N LEU A 31 -2.10 9.45 21.09
CA LEU A 31 -2.85 10.62 20.62
C LEU A 31 -1.98 11.87 20.53
N ALA A 32 -1.08 12.11 21.47
CA ALA A 32 -0.13 13.23 21.37
C ALA A 32 0.78 13.10 20.14
N ALA A 33 1.20 11.87 19.81
CA ALA A 33 1.98 11.61 18.60
C ALA A 33 1.14 11.76 17.32
N ILE A 34 -0.10 11.26 17.30
CA ILE A 34 -1.06 11.47 16.21
C ILE A 34 -1.32 12.97 15.99
N ALA A 35 -1.56 13.74 17.05
CA ALA A 35 -1.81 15.18 16.98
C ALA A 35 -0.64 15.94 16.34
N ARG A 36 0.61 15.56 16.66
CA ARG A 36 1.80 16.14 16.01
C ARG A 36 1.85 15.83 14.52
N MET A 37 1.47 14.61 14.13
CA MET A 37 1.39 14.23 12.71
C MET A 37 0.29 15.01 11.99
N GLU A 38 -0.87 15.18 12.62
CA GLU A 38 -2.02 15.88 12.03
C GLU A 38 -1.84 17.39 11.90
N ALA A 39 -0.97 17.98 12.73
CA ALA A 39 -0.69 19.41 12.73
C ALA A 39 0.23 19.87 11.57
N HIS A 40 0.90 18.95 10.89
CA HIS A 40 1.86 19.23 9.83
C HIS A 40 1.48 18.49 8.56
N ASP A 41 1.87 19.03 7.41
CA ASP A 41 1.81 18.26 6.18
C ASP A 41 2.89 17.18 6.21
N ASP A 42 2.49 15.94 5.94
CA ASP A 42 3.44 14.87 5.71
C ASP A 42 4.16 15.13 4.39
N ALA A 43 5.50 15.15 4.43
CA ALA A 43 6.35 15.31 3.24
C ALA A 43 6.05 14.24 2.18
N SER A 44 5.53 13.06 2.57
CA SER A 44 5.08 12.02 1.67
C SER A 44 3.89 12.45 0.79
N THR A 45 3.21 13.55 1.11
CA THR A 45 2.10 14.13 0.32
C THR A 45 2.52 15.17 -0.70
N ALA A 46 3.80 15.60 -0.71
CA ALA A 46 4.27 16.66 -1.61
C ALA A 46 4.10 16.32 -3.11
N TYR A 47 3.94 15.04 -3.47
CA TYR A 47 3.62 14.65 -4.85
C TYR A 47 2.20 15.06 -5.25
N LEU A 48 1.27 15.18 -4.30
CA LEU A 48 -0.11 15.60 -4.56
C LEU A 48 -0.16 17.04 -5.11
N ASP A 49 0.78 17.90 -4.71
CA ASP A 49 0.87 19.29 -5.18
C ASP A 49 1.32 19.40 -6.63
N ARG A 50 1.88 18.32 -7.19
CA ARG A 50 2.28 18.21 -8.60
C ARG A 50 1.22 17.55 -9.48
N LEU A 51 0.10 17.10 -8.89
CA LEU A 51 -0.96 16.46 -9.66
C LEU A 51 -1.71 17.52 -10.50
N PRO A 52 -1.92 17.28 -11.80
CA PRO A 52 -2.79 18.12 -12.64
C PRO A 52 -4.30 17.86 -12.39
N VAL A 53 -4.63 17.05 -11.38
CA VAL A 53 -6.00 16.72 -10.96
C VAL A 53 -6.18 17.04 -9.49
N ALA A 54 -7.40 17.44 -9.12
CA ALA A 54 -7.68 17.90 -7.77
C ALA A 54 -7.75 16.75 -6.75
N VAL A 55 -7.20 17.02 -5.56
CA VAL A 55 -7.47 16.25 -4.33
C VAL A 55 -8.10 17.21 -3.33
N PRO A 56 -9.41 17.09 -3.05
CA PRO A 56 -10.08 17.90 -2.04
C PRO A 56 -9.34 17.87 -0.69
N ALA A 57 -9.29 19.00 0.01
CA ALA A 57 -8.55 19.13 1.28
C ALA A 57 -8.95 18.07 2.31
N GLU A 58 -10.25 17.75 2.39
CA GLU A 58 -10.77 16.72 3.29
C GLU A 58 -10.22 15.32 2.97
N LEU A 59 -10.22 14.93 1.68
CA LEU A 59 -9.63 13.66 1.25
C LEU A 59 -8.12 13.66 1.44
N ARG A 60 -7.44 14.78 1.16
CA ARG A 60 -6.00 14.92 1.42
C ARG A 60 -5.66 14.64 2.88
N ALA A 61 -6.42 15.23 3.81
CA ALA A 61 -6.22 15.03 5.23
C ALA A 61 -6.55 13.59 5.67
N ARG A 62 -7.76 13.12 5.36
CA ARG A 62 -8.28 11.81 5.81
C ARG A 62 -7.55 10.63 5.16
N CYS A 63 -7.32 10.68 3.85
CA CYS A 63 -6.87 9.53 3.07
C CYS A 63 -5.40 9.56 2.69
N PHE A 64 -4.74 10.72 2.77
CA PHE A 64 -3.34 10.88 2.37
C PHE A 64 -2.45 11.41 3.49
N TYR A 65 -2.91 11.48 4.74
CA TYR A 65 -2.12 11.98 5.86
C TYR A 65 -1.66 13.43 5.72
N GLY A 66 -2.42 14.25 4.97
CA GLY A 66 -2.23 15.70 4.96
C GLY A 66 -2.62 16.33 6.29
N LYS A 67 -2.30 17.61 6.45
CA LYS A 67 -2.73 18.40 7.61
C LYS A 67 -4.26 18.39 7.75
N LEU A 68 -4.76 18.20 8.97
CA LEU A 68 -6.20 18.33 9.23
C LEU A 68 -6.62 19.81 9.21
N PRO A 69 -7.74 20.17 8.55
CA PRO A 69 -8.28 21.53 8.57
C PRO A 69 -8.63 22.01 9.98
N GLU A 70 -9.13 21.09 10.81
CA GLU A 70 -9.50 21.32 12.20
C GLU A 70 -8.76 20.37 13.14
N ALA A 71 -8.45 20.83 14.34
CA ALA A 71 -7.76 20.01 15.33
C ALA A 71 -8.65 18.86 15.80
N SER A 72 -8.15 17.63 15.68
CA SER A 72 -8.87 16.43 16.13
C SER A 72 -8.96 16.34 17.66
N CYS A 73 -9.71 15.36 18.16
CA CYS A 73 -9.73 15.03 19.58
C CYS A 73 -8.33 14.71 20.14
N ALA A 74 -7.40 14.25 19.29
CA ALA A 74 -6.03 13.92 19.68
C ALA A 74 -5.25 15.13 20.21
N ALA A 75 -5.53 16.32 19.68
CA ALA A 75 -4.88 17.57 20.12
C ALA A 75 -5.26 17.97 21.56
N LYS A 76 -6.33 17.39 22.12
CA LYS A 76 -6.83 17.66 23.47
C LYS A 76 -6.60 16.49 24.42
N ALA A 77 -5.84 15.47 24.02
CA ALA A 77 -5.76 14.18 24.70
C ALA A 77 -5.47 14.29 26.20
N ASP A 78 -4.58 15.18 26.64
CA ASP A 78 -4.21 15.34 28.05
C ASP A 78 -5.36 15.84 28.94
N ALA A 79 -6.33 16.55 28.38
CA ALA A 79 -7.49 17.08 29.11
C ALA A 79 -8.74 16.19 29.01
N LEU A 80 -8.71 15.14 28.18
CA LEU A 80 -9.88 14.27 28.00
C LEU A 80 -10.14 13.41 29.25
N PRO A 81 -11.41 13.31 29.69
CA PRO A 81 -11.81 12.27 30.64
C PRO A 81 -11.63 10.89 30.00
N ARG A 82 -11.47 9.86 30.83
CA ARG A 82 -11.17 8.48 30.41
C ARG A 82 -11.97 8.02 29.21
N GLU A 83 -13.30 8.03 29.32
CA GLU A 83 -14.18 7.50 28.27
C GLU A 83 -13.95 8.23 26.92
N ALA A 84 -13.86 9.56 26.95
CA ALA A 84 -13.56 10.35 25.76
C ALA A 84 -12.15 10.11 25.21
N LEU A 85 -11.18 9.83 26.08
CA LEU A 85 -9.81 9.47 25.69
C LEU A 85 -9.78 8.13 24.94
N LEU A 86 -10.46 7.10 25.46
CA LEU A 86 -10.51 5.78 24.84
C LEU A 86 -11.29 5.80 23.51
N ARG A 87 -12.44 6.49 23.48
CA ARG A 87 -13.21 6.76 22.26
C ARG A 87 -12.36 7.46 21.20
N CYS A 88 -11.65 8.52 21.59
CA CYS A 88 -10.77 9.26 20.70
C CYS A 88 -9.66 8.38 20.13
N LEU A 89 -8.97 7.61 20.99
CA LEU A 89 -7.94 6.68 20.55
C LEU A 89 -8.49 5.67 19.52
N LEU A 90 -9.62 5.02 19.83
CA LEU A 90 -10.19 4.01 18.96
C LEU A 90 -10.59 4.59 17.60
N SER A 91 -11.26 5.75 17.57
CA SER A 91 -11.63 6.43 16.32
C SER A 91 -10.39 6.77 15.48
N ARG A 92 -9.38 7.43 16.06
CA ARG A 92 -8.17 7.81 15.31
C ARG A 92 -7.40 6.60 14.81
N VAL A 93 -7.26 5.55 15.63
CA VAL A 93 -6.54 4.32 15.23
C VAL A 93 -7.29 3.61 14.10
N THR A 94 -8.62 3.50 14.19
CA THR A 94 -9.46 2.88 13.15
C THR A 94 -9.34 3.62 11.82
N GLU A 95 -9.54 4.94 11.81
CA GLU A 95 -9.47 5.74 10.58
C GLU A 95 -8.09 5.69 9.94
N ARG A 96 -7.02 5.84 10.75
CA ARG A 96 -5.65 5.84 10.24
C ARG A 96 -5.21 4.46 9.75
N THR A 97 -5.72 3.39 10.36
CA THR A 97 -5.50 2.01 9.89
C THR A 97 -6.24 1.79 8.58
N ALA A 98 -7.50 2.21 8.45
CA ALA A 98 -8.25 2.12 7.20
C ALA A 98 -7.56 2.87 6.04
N ALA A 99 -7.09 4.11 6.29
CA ALA A 99 -6.32 4.88 5.31
C ALA A 99 -4.99 4.21 4.92
N LEU A 100 -4.30 3.56 5.87
CA LEU A 100 -3.07 2.81 5.63
C LEU A 100 -3.32 1.61 4.72
N LEU A 101 -4.35 0.83 5.02
CA LEU A 101 -4.71 -0.33 4.22
C LEU A 101 -5.14 0.10 2.82
N ALA A 102 -5.92 1.17 2.67
CA ALA A 102 -6.25 1.74 1.37
C ALA A 102 -4.98 2.13 0.57
N ALA A 103 -3.97 2.69 1.23
CA ALA A 103 -2.69 3.01 0.61
C ALA A 103 -1.95 1.74 0.14
N TRP A 104 -1.87 0.71 0.99
CA TRP A 104 -1.24 -0.57 0.66
C TRP A 104 -1.90 -1.24 -0.54
N MET A 105 -3.23 -1.34 -0.51
CA MET A 105 -4.02 -1.95 -1.58
C MET A 105 -3.82 -1.19 -2.90
N ALA A 106 -3.79 0.14 -2.87
CA ALA A 106 -3.63 0.97 -4.07
C ALA A 106 -2.25 0.86 -4.73
N VAL A 107 -1.20 0.45 -4.02
CA VAL A 107 0.14 0.25 -4.60
C VAL A 107 0.50 -1.22 -4.77
N GLY A 108 -0.41 -2.13 -4.44
CA GLY A 108 -0.18 -3.57 -4.51
C GLY A 108 0.79 -4.07 -3.44
N PHE A 109 0.87 -3.42 -2.29
CA PHE A 109 1.74 -3.84 -1.18
C PHE A 109 1.05 -4.90 -0.31
N ALA A 110 1.78 -5.98 0.00
CA ALA A 110 1.42 -6.96 1.00
C ALA A 110 2.47 -7.00 2.12
N HIS A 111 2.03 -6.85 3.37
CA HIS A 111 2.91 -6.81 4.53
C HIS A 111 3.48 -8.20 4.90
N GLY A 112 2.69 -9.26 4.73
CA GLY A 112 3.09 -10.65 5.00
C GLY A 112 3.07 -11.11 6.46
N VAL A 113 3.01 -10.19 7.44
CA VAL A 113 2.92 -10.54 8.87
C VAL A 113 2.14 -9.47 9.65
N MET A 114 0.81 -9.50 9.54
CA MET A 114 -0.07 -8.53 10.20
C MET A 114 -0.52 -9.01 11.58
N ASN A 115 0.43 -9.44 12.42
CA ASN A 115 0.15 -9.65 13.84
C ASN A 115 -0.17 -8.30 14.52
N THR A 116 -0.84 -8.31 15.67
CA THR A 116 -1.18 -7.05 16.39
C THR A 116 0.08 -6.29 16.81
N ASP A 117 1.16 -6.97 17.15
CA ASP A 117 2.43 -6.31 17.43
C ASP A 117 3.10 -5.70 16.19
N ASN A 118 2.64 -5.97 14.96
CA ASN A 118 3.16 -5.38 13.72
C ASN A 118 2.26 -4.27 13.14
N LEU A 119 1.15 -3.92 13.79
CA LEU A 119 0.38 -2.74 13.42
C LEU A 119 0.68 -1.58 14.36
N SER A 120 0.98 -0.42 13.78
CA SER A 120 1.24 0.81 14.54
C SER A 120 -0.06 1.47 15.00
N LEU A 121 -0.09 1.96 16.25
CA LEU A 121 -1.18 2.82 16.73
C LEU A 121 -1.25 4.17 15.97
N LEU A 122 -0.23 4.52 15.18
CA LEU A 122 -0.18 5.76 14.41
C LEU A 122 -0.68 5.58 12.97
N GLY A 123 -1.06 4.36 12.57
CA GLY A 123 -1.44 4.06 11.18
C GLY A 123 -0.28 4.30 10.19
N ILE A 124 0.91 3.85 10.56
CA ILE A 124 2.12 3.86 9.72
C ILE A 124 2.62 2.43 9.52
N THR A 125 3.25 2.16 8.38
CA THR A 125 3.88 0.86 8.11
C THR A 125 5.09 0.67 8.99
N VAL A 126 5.18 -0.48 9.66
CA VAL A 126 6.30 -0.87 10.52
C VAL A 126 6.67 -2.32 10.22
N ASP A 127 7.77 -2.81 10.78
CA ASP A 127 8.15 -4.24 10.73
C ASP A 127 8.19 -4.86 9.31
N LEU A 128 8.90 -4.17 8.41
CA LEU A 128 9.13 -4.60 7.03
C LEU A 128 10.12 -5.78 6.96
N ASN A 129 9.64 -6.98 7.29
CA ASN A 129 10.41 -8.23 7.18
C ASN A 129 10.07 -8.99 5.88
N VAL A 130 9.06 -9.85 5.88
CA VAL A 130 8.65 -10.67 4.72
C VAL A 130 7.58 -9.99 3.86
N PHE A 131 7.74 -8.69 3.60
CA PHE A 131 6.82 -7.92 2.76
C PHE A 131 7.08 -8.11 1.27
N GLY A 132 6.15 -7.66 0.43
CA GLY A 132 6.41 -7.51 -0.99
C GLY A 132 5.34 -6.72 -1.72
N PHE A 133 5.56 -6.53 -3.01
CA PHE A 133 4.64 -5.86 -3.91
C PHE A 133 4.17 -6.84 -4.98
N LEU A 134 2.90 -6.73 -5.37
CA LEU A 134 2.33 -7.48 -6.47
C LEU A 134 3.19 -7.32 -7.72
N SER A 135 3.47 -8.45 -8.38
CA SER A 135 3.90 -8.46 -9.77
C SER A 135 2.68 -8.65 -10.64
N THR A 136 2.23 -9.89 -10.81
CA THR A 136 0.88 -10.19 -11.32
C THR A 136 -0.18 -9.82 -10.28
N PHE A 137 -1.30 -9.25 -10.72
CA PHE A 137 -2.46 -9.04 -9.88
C PHE A 137 -3.09 -10.38 -9.49
N ASP A 138 -3.00 -10.72 -8.21
CA ASP A 138 -3.54 -11.94 -7.63
C ASP A 138 -3.92 -11.63 -6.17
N PRO A 139 -5.23 -11.52 -5.87
CA PRO A 139 -5.70 -11.27 -4.51
C PRO A 139 -5.26 -12.32 -3.49
N SER A 140 -5.00 -13.55 -3.93
CA SER A 140 -4.56 -14.65 -3.06
C SER A 140 -3.05 -14.68 -2.83
N TRP A 141 -2.30 -13.78 -3.48
CA TRP A 141 -0.85 -13.77 -3.37
C TRP A 141 -0.39 -13.30 -1.99
N GLN A 142 0.60 -14.01 -1.45
CA GLN A 142 1.29 -13.63 -0.22
C GLN A 142 2.83 -13.64 -0.42
N PRO A 143 3.54 -12.72 0.25
CA PRO A 143 5.00 -12.71 0.25
C PRO A 143 5.61 -13.65 1.30
N ASN A 144 4.85 -14.02 2.33
CA ASN A 144 5.32 -14.84 3.44
C ASN A 144 5.17 -16.34 3.12
N TYR A 145 6.29 -17.04 2.94
CA TYR A 145 6.27 -18.46 2.54
C TYR A 145 5.92 -19.43 3.66
N ILE A 146 5.94 -19.00 4.93
CA ILE A 146 5.54 -19.83 6.08
C ILE A 146 4.06 -19.64 6.46
N ASP A 147 3.34 -18.71 5.82
CA ASP A 147 1.91 -18.50 6.03
C ASP A 147 1.10 -19.50 5.19
N GLU A 148 1.10 -20.77 5.58
CA GLU A 148 0.49 -21.85 4.78
C GLU A 148 -1.01 -21.68 4.52
N THR A 149 -1.71 -20.90 5.36
CA THR A 149 -3.16 -20.67 5.26
C THR A 149 -3.53 -19.40 4.50
N ALA A 150 -2.55 -18.66 3.98
CA ALA A 150 -2.76 -17.40 3.28
C ALA A 150 -3.46 -16.33 4.15
N ARG A 151 -3.24 -16.37 5.47
CA ARG A 151 -3.88 -15.46 6.43
C ARG A 151 -3.58 -13.99 6.10
N TYR A 152 -2.36 -13.71 5.65
CA TYR A 152 -1.87 -12.36 5.33
C TYR A 152 -1.71 -12.13 3.82
N ALA A 153 -2.48 -12.86 2.99
CA ALA A 153 -2.54 -12.62 1.56
C ALA A 153 -3.00 -11.18 1.24
N PHE A 154 -2.62 -10.69 0.07
CA PHE A 154 -2.86 -9.31 -0.36
C PHE A 154 -4.33 -8.89 -0.21
N GLY A 155 -5.26 -9.73 -0.66
CA GLY A 155 -6.70 -9.48 -0.59
C GLY A 155 -7.29 -9.57 0.83
N GLU A 156 -6.64 -10.29 1.74
CA GLU A 156 -7.11 -10.51 3.11
C GLU A 156 -6.71 -9.38 4.08
N GLN A 157 -5.76 -8.52 3.69
CA GLN A 157 -5.22 -7.48 4.58
C GLN A 157 -6.29 -6.56 5.20
N PRO A 158 -7.35 -6.10 4.49
CA PRO A 158 -8.42 -5.32 5.11
C PRO A 158 -9.15 -6.09 6.21
N GLU A 159 -9.47 -7.37 5.99
CA GLU A 159 -10.16 -8.20 6.98
C GLU A 159 -9.28 -8.50 8.21
N ILE A 160 -7.99 -8.74 7.99
CA ILE A 160 -7.04 -8.89 9.10
C ILE A 160 -6.90 -7.58 9.89
N ALA A 161 -6.91 -6.42 9.23
CA ALA A 161 -6.88 -5.13 9.92
C ALA A 161 -8.12 -4.93 10.81
N ARG A 162 -9.32 -5.30 10.33
CA ARG A 162 -10.55 -5.31 11.16
C ARG A 162 -10.40 -6.21 12.37
N TRP A 163 -9.91 -7.44 12.16
CA TRP A 163 -9.70 -8.39 13.24
C TRP A 163 -8.73 -7.84 14.30
N ASN A 164 -7.65 -7.19 13.87
CA ASN A 164 -6.69 -6.55 14.77
C ASN A 164 -7.28 -5.34 15.50
N LEU A 165 -8.12 -4.53 14.84
CA LEU A 165 -8.84 -3.42 15.46
C LEU A 165 -9.86 -3.91 16.50
N GLN A 166 -10.51 -5.06 16.27
CA GLN A 166 -11.34 -5.68 17.31
C GLN A 166 -10.50 -6.06 18.53
N ARG A 167 -9.27 -6.58 18.35
CA ARG A 167 -8.37 -6.84 19.49
C ARG A 167 -7.95 -5.58 20.23
N ILE A 168 -7.90 -4.42 19.56
CA ILE A 168 -7.72 -3.12 20.21
C ILE A 168 -8.95 -2.74 21.01
N ALA A 169 -10.15 -2.87 20.44
CA ALA A 169 -11.40 -2.59 21.13
C ALA A 169 -11.53 -3.45 22.39
N ASP A 170 -11.26 -4.76 22.31
CA ASP A 170 -11.27 -5.67 23.46
C ASP A 170 -10.34 -5.18 24.60
N ALA A 171 -9.18 -4.63 24.25
CA ALA A 171 -8.24 -4.07 25.22
C ALA A 171 -8.68 -2.71 25.81
N LEU A 172 -9.48 -1.94 25.08
CA LEU A 172 -10.03 -0.66 25.53
C LEU A 172 -11.28 -0.83 26.38
N THR A 173 -12.12 -1.81 26.09
CA THR A 173 -13.33 -2.13 26.87
C THR A 173 -12.98 -2.89 28.15
N GLY A 174 -11.90 -3.68 28.11
CA GLY A 174 -11.48 -4.60 29.18
C GLY A 174 -12.30 -5.89 29.23
N THR A 175 -13.20 -6.12 28.28
CA THR A 175 -14.22 -7.19 28.38
C THR A 175 -13.77 -8.54 27.84
N SER A 176 -12.73 -8.61 27.00
CA SER A 176 -12.28 -9.87 26.40
C SER A 176 -10.77 -9.92 26.20
N PHE A 177 -10.20 -11.10 26.32
CA PHE A 177 -8.80 -11.37 26.02
C PHE A 177 -8.64 -12.74 25.39
N VAL A 178 -7.97 -12.78 24.25
CA VAL A 178 -7.63 -14.02 23.55
C VAL A 178 -6.22 -14.42 23.95
N SER A 179 -6.07 -15.59 24.56
CA SER A 179 -4.79 -16.15 25.00
C SER A 179 -4.78 -17.65 24.84
N ASP A 180 -3.70 -18.19 24.29
CA ASP A 180 -3.43 -19.63 24.27
C ASP A 180 -2.98 -20.16 25.64
N ARG A 181 -2.83 -19.26 26.64
CA ARG A 181 -2.39 -19.56 28.00
C ARG A 181 -3.48 -19.20 29.00
N GLU A 182 -4.06 -20.21 29.64
CA GLU A 182 -5.08 -20.09 30.70
C GLU A 182 -4.69 -19.11 31.84
N PRO A 183 -3.45 -19.14 32.40
CA PRO A 183 -3.08 -18.22 33.47
C PRO A 183 -3.14 -16.74 33.06
N ASP A 184 -2.96 -16.45 31.77
CA ASP A 184 -3.05 -15.08 31.27
C ASP A 184 -4.50 -14.58 31.20
N ALA A 185 -5.46 -15.48 30.94
CA ALA A 185 -6.89 -15.16 30.95
C ALA A 185 -7.40 -14.88 32.38
N GLU A 186 -6.92 -15.63 33.37
CA GLU A 186 -7.22 -15.35 34.79
C GLU A 186 -6.66 -14.01 35.25
N ILE A 187 -5.38 -13.73 34.94
CA ILE A 187 -4.75 -12.43 35.23
C ILE A 187 -5.52 -11.29 34.56
N TRP A 188 -5.98 -11.50 33.32
CA TRP A 188 -6.83 -10.55 32.63
C TRP A 188 -8.12 -10.28 33.40
N ALA A 189 -8.89 -11.32 33.72
CA ALA A 189 -10.17 -11.17 34.43
C ALA A 189 -10.03 -10.40 35.75
N VAL A 190 -8.95 -10.65 36.52
CA VAL A 190 -8.68 -9.93 37.78
C VAL A 190 -8.37 -8.45 37.55
N ARG A 191 -7.59 -8.13 36.51
CA ARG A 191 -7.14 -6.75 36.24
C ARG A 191 -8.16 -5.88 35.52
N HIS A 192 -9.17 -6.49 34.89
CA HIS A 192 -10.18 -5.83 34.08
C HIS A 192 -11.56 -5.90 34.73
N GLN A 193 -11.61 -5.73 36.06
CA GLN A 193 -12.88 -5.60 36.76
C GLN A 193 -13.53 -4.25 36.41
N GLY A 194 -14.71 -4.33 35.79
CA GLY A 194 -15.48 -3.18 35.32
C GLY A 194 -15.24 -2.86 33.85
N GLU A 195 -16.30 -2.36 33.22
CA GLU A 195 -16.27 -1.93 31.82
C GLU A 195 -15.62 -0.54 31.71
N TRP A 196 -14.52 -0.43 30.95
CA TRP A 196 -13.75 0.83 30.85
C TRP A 196 -14.24 1.74 29.72
N MET A 197 -14.82 1.12 28.69
CA MET A 197 -15.48 1.71 27.53
C MET A 197 -16.61 0.78 27.13
N ASP A 198 -17.75 1.33 26.72
CA ASP A 198 -18.90 0.56 26.27
C ASP A 198 -18.56 -0.27 25.02
N PRO A 199 -18.70 -1.62 25.06
CA PRO A 199 -18.48 -2.48 23.91
C PRO A 199 -19.34 -2.16 22.69
N GLN A 200 -20.57 -1.69 22.89
CA GLN A 200 -21.46 -1.31 21.79
C GLN A 200 -20.99 -0.03 21.12
N GLU A 201 -20.53 0.93 21.91
CA GLU A 201 -19.87 2.12 21.38
C GLU A 201 -18.59 1.76 20.62
N ALA A 202 -17.74 0.90 21.19
CA ALA A 202 -16.52 0.44 20.52
C ALA A 202 -16.83 -0.22 19.17
N ALA A 203 -17.82 -1.12 19.13
CA ALA A 203 -18.29 -1.74 17.90
C ALA A 203 -18.79 -0.71 16.88
N GLY A 204 -19.54 0.31 17.32
CA GLY A 204 -20.00 1.40 16.46
C GLY A 204 -18.85 2.19 15.83
N ILE A 205 -17.77 2.45 16.57
CA ILE A 205 -16.57 3.11 16.03
C ILE A 205 -15.87 2.23 15.00
N LEU A 206 -15.80 0.92 15.24
CA LEU A 206 -15.15 -0.01 14.31
C LEU A 206 -15.88 -0.11 12.96
N GLN A 207 -17.20 0.11 12.91
CA GLN A 207 -17.96 0.18 11.65
C GLN A 207 -17.49 1.33 10.74
N GLY A 208 -16.85 2.37 11.30
CA GLY A 208 -16.24 3.45 10.53
C GLY A 208 -15.03 3.03 9.70
N PHE A 209 -14.49 1.82 9.92
CA PHE A 209 -13.40 1.27 9.12
C PHE A 209 -13.79 1.13 7.65
N ASP A 210 -14.93 0.52 7.33
CA ASP A 210 -15.38 0.21 5.96
C ASP A 210 -15.51 1.48 5.15
N GLU A 211 -16.21 2.45 5.71
CA GLU A 211 -16.48 3.72 5.06
C GLU A 211 -15.16 4.43 4.76
N THR A 212 -14.26 4.52 5.75
CA THR A 212 -12.97 5.17 5.57
C THR A 212 -12.09 4.43 4.58
N PHE A 213 -12.03 3.10 4.67
CA PHE A 213 -11.25 2.27 3.77
C PHE A 213 -11.74 2.44 2.34
N GLU A 214 -13.04 2.33 2.09
CA GLU A 214 -13.61 2.43 0.75
C GLU A 214 -13.44 3.84 0.15
N VAL A 215 -13.74 4.89 0.92
CA VAL A 215 -13.54 6.29 0.47
C VAL A 215 -12.08 6.52 0.08
N CYS A 216 -11.14 6.10 0.93
CA CYS A 216 -9.72 6.30 0.67
C CYS A 216 -9.18 5.40 -0.45
N ARG A 217 -9.68 4.16 -0.57
CA ARG A 217 -9.31 3.24 -1.63
C ARG A 217 -9.79 3.76 -2.98
N VAL A 218 -11.04 4.22 -3.07
CA VAL A 218 -11.60 4.81 -4.28
C VAL A 218 -10.81 6.06 -4.67
N ALA A 219 -10.65 7.02 -3.76
CA ALA A 219 -9.92 8.27 -4.02
C ALA A 219 -8.50 8.01 -4.58
N ARG A 220 -7.77 7.05 -4.00
CA ARG A 220 -6.44 6.65 -4.46
C ARG A 220 -6.46 6.04 -5.85
N MET A 221 -7.43 5.19 -6.13
CA MET A 221 -7.52 4.54 -7.43
C MET A 221 -8.01 5.47 -8.54
N GLU A 222 -8.88 6.44 -8.24
CA GLU A 222 -9.27 7.49 -9.18
C GLU A 222 -8.05 8.29 -9.65
N LEU A 223 -7.18 8.72 -8.73
CA LEU A 223 -5.93 9.39 -9.06
C LEU A 223 -5.02 8.52 -9.94
N ARG A 224 -4.93 7.21 -9.66
CA ARG A 224 -4.13 6.26 -10.45
C ARG A 224 -4.70 6.00 -11.84
N LEU A 225 -5.99 6.25 -12.05
CA LEU A 225 -6.63 6.22 -13.37
C LEU A 225 -6.64 7.59 -14.06
N GLY A 226 -6.08 8.62 -13.40
CA GLY A 226 -5.92 9.97 -13.94
C GLY A 226 -7.13 10.90 -13.71
N PHE A 227 -8.03 10.56 -12.79
CA PHE A 227 -9.21 11.37 -12.46
C PHE A 227 -8.99 12.18 -11.16
N PRO A 228 -9.74 13.29 -10.95
CA PRO A 228 -9.82 13.93 -9.64
C PRO A 228 -10.29 12.94 -8.55
N ALA A 229 -9.77 13.09 -7.34
CA ALA A 229 -10.20 12.29 -6.21
C ALA A 229 -11.58 12.75 -5.72
N THR A 230 -12.54 11.84 -5.71
CA THR A 230 -13.88 12.04 -5.15
C THR A 230 -14.14 11.14 -3.95
N GLY A 231 -13.53 9.95 -3.93
CA GLY A 231 -13.79 8.94 -2.91
C GLY A 231 -15.22 8.40 -2.94
N GLN A 232 -16.00 8.72 -3.98
CA GLN A 232 -17.39 8.28 -4.09
C GLN A 232 -17.45 6.90 -4.76
N PRO A 233 -18.07 5.90 -4.12
CA PRO A 233 -18.14 4.55 -4.70
C PRO A 233 -18.96 4.54 -5.99
N CYS A 234 -18.77 3.50 -6.79
CA CYS A 234 -19.55 3.28 -8.01
C CYS A 234 -21.05 3.19 -7.69
N ALA A 235 -21.88 4.02 -8.32
CA ALA A 235 -23.33 3.87 -8.24
C ALA A 235 -23.80 2.73 -9.15
N THR A 236 -24.87 2.04 -8.76
CA THR A 236 -25.47 0.97 -9.59
C THR A 236 -25.85 1.51 -10.97
N GLY A 237 -25.30 0.91 -12.03
CA GLY A 237 -25.50 1.36 -13.42
C GLY A 237 -24.77 2.66 -13.79
N GLY A 238 -23.88 3.15 -12.92
CA GLY A 238 -23.08 4.36 -13.15
C GLY A 238 -21.87 4.12 -14.07
N SER A 239 -21.36 5.22 -14.61
CA SER A 239 -20.13 5.29 -15.42
C SER A 239 -19.05 6.16 -14.75
N GLN A 240 -19.16 6.40 -13.44
CA GLN A 240 -18.18 7.21 -12.70
C GLN A 240 -16.79 6.54 -12.69
N PRO A 241 -15.70 7.28 -12.42
CA PRO A 241 -14.35 6.71 -12.31
C PRO A 241 -14.27 5.47 -11.40
N ALA A 242 -14.98 5.48 -10.27
CA ALA A 242 -15.06 4.34 -9.35
C ALA A 242 -15.67 3.06 -9.99
N CYS A 243 -16.52 3.19 -11.01
CA CYS A 243 -17.06 2.04 -11.75
C CYS A 243 -16.04 1.45 -12.72
N LEU A 244 -15.22 2.30 -13.36
CA LEU A 244 -14.11 1.85 -14.21
C LEU A 244 -13.02 1.17 -13.38
N GLU A 245 -12.76 1.66 -12.18
CA GLU A 245 -11.83 1.08 -11.22
C GLU A 245 -12.16 -0.38 -10.88
N ARG A 246 -13.44 -0.68 -10.64
CA ARG A 246 -13.89 -2.05 -10.39
C ARG A 246 -13.60 -2.96 -11.58
N ARG A 247 -14.00 -2.55 -12.79
CA ARG A 247 -13.76 -3.29 -14.04
C ARG A 247 -12.28 -3.46 -14.36
N TRP A 248 -11.46 -2.46 -14.05
CA TRP A 248 -10.01 -2.51 -14.19
C TRP A 248 -9.40 -3.65 -13.36
N ARG A 249 -9.80 -3.78 -12.08
CA ARG A 249 -9.33 -4.90 -11.24
C ARG A 249 -9.85 -6.25 -11.69
N GLU A 250 -11.10 -6.32 -12.13
CA GLU A 250 -11.69 -7.55 -12.69
C GLU A 250 -10.87 -8.03 -13.88
N TRP A 251 -10.52 -7.13 -14.81
CA TRP A 251 -9.63 -7.44 -15.93
C TRP A 251 -8.22 -7.84 -15.46
N LEU A 252 -7.60 -7.08 -14.56
CA LEU A 252 -6.27 -7.38 -14.02
C LEU A 252 -6.19 -8.82 -13.46
N ALA A 253 -7.22 -9.23 -12.71
CA ALA A 253 -7.32 -10.56 -12.13
C ALA A 253 -7.54 -11.64 -13.21
N ALA A 254 -8.50 -11.43 -14.11
CA ALA A 254 -8.84 -12.40 -15.16
C ALA A 254 -7.66 -12.63 -16.13
N ALA A 255 -7.00 -11.55 -16.54
CA ALA A 255 -5.87 -11.59 -17.46
C ALA A 255 -4.57 -12.04 -16.79
N ARG A 256 -4.52 -12.04 -15.44
CA ARG A 256 -3.31 -12.19 -14.63
C ARG A 256 -2.24 -11.18 -15.05
N ALA A 257 -2.68 -9.94 -15.26
CA ALA A 257 -1.86 -8.84 -15.71
C ALA A 257 -0.88 -8.38 -14.62
N ASP A 258 0.29 -7.92 -15.03
CA ASP A 258 1.27 -7.30 -14.16
C ASP A 258 0.76 -5.94 -13.64
N TYR A 259 0.47 -5.85 -12.34
CA TYR A 259 -0.23 -4.72 -11.74
C TYR A 259 0.53 -3.39 -11.86
N PRO A 260 1.83 -3.28 -11.49
CA PRO A 260 2.59 -2.05 -11.70
C PRO A 260 2.69 -1.65 -13.18
N ARG A 261 2.97 -2.60 -14.09
CA ARG A 261 3.10 -2.32 -15.52
C ARG A 261 1.79 -1.88 -16.15
N ALA A 262 0.72 -2.60 -15.89
CA ALA A 262 -0.60 -2.27 -16.38
C ALA A 262 -1.04 -0.88 -15.90
N SER A 263 -0.84 -0.59 -14.61
CA SER A 263 -1.21 0.71 -14.02
C SER A 263 -0.41 1.84 -14.66
N ARG A 264 0.92 1.68 -14.82
CA ARG A 264 1.75 2.74 -15.41
C ARG A 264 1.50 2.89 -16.89
N GLY A 265 1.31 1.78 -17.60
CA GLY A 265 1.12 1.74 -19.04
C GLY A 265 -0.09 2.53 -19.53
N LEU A 266 -1.13 2.69 -18.71
CA LEU A 266 -2.26 3.58 -19.02
C LEU A 266 -1.82 5.02 -19.36
N ALA A 267 -0.74 5.52 -18.74
CA ALA A 267 -0.21 6.85 -19.03
C ALA A 267 0.67 6.91 -20.28
N GLU A 268 1.10 5.76 -20.79
CA GLU A 268 2.19 5.66 -21.75
C GLU A 268 1.71 5.18 -23.13
N ILE A 269 0.47 4.72 -23.24
CA ILE A 269 -0.15 4.39 -24.53
C ILE A 269 -0.50 5.68 -25.28
N ALA A 270 0.12 5.90 -26.45
CA ALA A 270 -0.21 7.02 -27.33
C ALA A 270 -1.14 6.65 -28.50
N ALA A 271 -1.41 5.34 -28.71
CA ALA A 271 -2.17 4.82 -29.84
C ALA A 271 -3.54 5.50 -30.10
N ASP A 272 -3.83 5.77 -31.37
CA ASP A 272 -4.98 6.56 -31.83
C ASP A 272 -6.35 5.88 -31.56
N ASP A 273 -6.41 4.55 -31.48
CA ASP A 273 -7.65 3.78 -31.28
C ASP A 273 -7.60 2.84 -30.05
N ALA A 274 -8.79 2.46 -29.55
CA ALA A 274 -8.93 1.68 -28.33
C ALA A 274 -8.47 0.21 -28.47
N ALA A 275 -8.56 -0.37 -29.67
CA ALA A 275 -8.16 -1.76 -29.91
C ALA A 275 -6.63 -1.88 -29.89
N SER A 276 -5.95 -0.99 -30.62
CA SER A 276 -4.48 -0.90 -30.61
C SER A 276 -3.94 -0.60 -29.20
N ALA A 277 -4.58 0.33 -28.48
CA ALA A 277 -4.27 0.63 -27.10
C ALA A 277 -4.39 -0.59 -26.17
N ALA A 278 -5.47 -1.37 -26.31
CA ALA A 278 -5.69 -2.58 -25.51
C ALA A 278 -4.62 -3.65 -25.78
N ALA A 279 -4.32 -3.93 -27.05
CA ALA A 279 -3.30 -4.90 -27.44
C ALA A 279 -1.92 -4.53 -26.86
N LYS A 280 -1.51 -3.26 -27.00
CA LYS A 280 -0.25 -2.74 -26.46
C LYS A 280 -0.19 -2.84 -24.94
N LEU A 281 -1.26 -2.42 -24.25
CA LEU A 281 -1.33 -2.51 -22.78
C LEU A 281 -1.28 -3.94 -22.28
N ALA A 282 -2.03 -4.86 -22.89
CA ALA A 282 -2.05 -6.26 -22.49
C ALA A 282 -0.68 -6.93 -22.70
N SER A 283 -0.02 -6.63 -23.83
CA SER A 283 1.36 -7.08 -24.08
C SER A 283 2.33 -6.51 -23.03
N HIS A 284 2.27 -5.20 -22.78
CA HIS A 284 3.09 -4.55 -21.76
C HIS A 284 2.83 -5.11 -20.36
N ALA A 285 1.59 -5.47 -20.03
CA ALA A 285 1.23 -6.07 -18.76
C ALA A 285 1.55 -7.58 -18.67
N GLY A 286 2.14 -8.19 -19.71
CA GLY A 286 2.45 -9.63 -19.71
C GLY A 286 1.20 -10.53 -19.74
N ALA A 287 0.07 -10.00 -20.21
CA ALA A 287 -1.22 -10.69 -20.24
C ALA A 287 -1.47 -11.53 -21.50
N ALA A 288 -0.52 -11.60 -22.46
CA ALA A 288 -0.56 -12.46 -23.66
C ALA A 288 -1.92 -12.48 -24.39
N GLU A 289 -2.41 -11.30 -24.78
CA GLU A 289 -3.69 -11.09 -25.50
C GLU A 289 -4.95 -11.66 -24.81
N ARG A 290 -4.89 -11.96 -23.51
CA ARG A 290 -6.05 -12.40 -22.75
C ARG A 290 -7.03 -11.25 -22.54
N ASP A 291 -8.31 -11.54 -22.77
CA ASP A 291 -9.43 -10.66 -22.44
C ASP A 291 -9.30 -9.25 -23.06
N LEU A 292 -8.82 -9.19 -24.31
CA LEU A 292 -8.62 -7.94 -25.04
C LEU A 292 -9.92 -7.18 -25.32
N GLU A 293 -11.03 -7.88 -25.53
CA GLU A 293 -12.34 -7.24 -25.80
C GLU A 293 -12.80 -6.43 -24.57
N THR A 294 -12.70 -7.02 -23.38
CA THR A 294 -13.01 -6.32 -22.11
C THR A 294 -12.09 -5.14 -21.89
N LEU A 295 -10.79 -5.31 -22.16
CA LEU A 295 -9.81 -4.23 -22.03
C LEU A 295 -10.06 -3.10 -23.03
N GLN A 296 -10.38 -3.43 -24.28
CA GLN A 296 -10.72 -2.46 -25.32
C GLN A 296 -11.96 -1.65 -24.92
N ALA A 297 -13.02 -2.31 -24.44
CA ALA A 297 -14.21 -1.62 -23.95
C ALA A 297 -13.88 -0.69 -22.77
N LEU A 298 -13.08 -1.17 -21.81
CA LEU A 298 -12.64 -0.38 -20.66
C LEU A 298 -11.81 0.84 -21.06
N ILE A 299 -10.87 0.70 -22.01
CA ILE A 299 -10.08 1.81 -22.53
C ILE A 299 -10.97 2.81 -23.26
N GLY A 300 -11.94 2.33 -24.04
CA GLY A 300 -12.94 3.18 -24.69
C GLY A 300 -13.71 4.04 -23.68
N ASP A 301 -14.23 3.41 -22.62
CA ASP A 301 -14.97 4.11 -21.56
C ASP A 301 -14.07 5.08 -20.77
N LEU A 302 -12.83 4.68 -20.48
CA LEU A 302 -11.84 5.52 -19.80
C LEU A 302 -11.50 6.76 -20.62
N ARG A 303 -11.29 6.62 -21.93
CA ARG A 303 -11.05 7.73 -22.86
C ARG A 303 -12.27 8.65 -22.95
N ALA A 304 -13.47 8.06 -23.10
CA ALA A 304 -14.72 8.82 -23.14
C ALA A 304 -14.92 9.64 -21.87
N LEU A 305 -14.61 9.06 -20.70
CA LEU A 305 -14.75 9.74 -19.42
C LEU A 305 -13.65 10.80 -19.20
N HIS A 306 -12.43 10.59 -19.69
CA HIS A 306 -11.38 11.62 -19.67
C HIS A 306 -11.69 12.79 -20.61
N GLY A 307 -12.32 12.53 -21.76
CA GLY A 307 -12.58 13.55 -22.77
C GLY A 307 -11.28 14.10 -23.34
N GLU A 308 -11.17 15.43 -23.43
CA GLU A 308 -9.98 16.12 -23.95
C GLU A 308 -8.84 16.31 -22.92
N ARG A 309 -8.99 15.78 -21.70
CA ARG A 309 -7.99 15.95 -20.63
C ARG A 309 -6.73 15.14 -20.95
N ASP A 310 -5.56 15.77 -20.79
CA ASP A 310 -4.28 15.05 -20.72
C ASP A 310 -4.13 14.39 -19.34
N PHE A 311 -4.74 13.22 -19.19
CA PHE A 311 -4.67 12.41 -17.98
C PHE A 311 -3.31 11.72 -17.78
N ARG A 312 -2.42 11.75 -18.78
CA ARG A 312 -1.12 11.06 -18.72
C ARG A 312 -0.29 11.63 -17.58
N ALA A 313 -0.19 12.95 -17.48
CA ALA A 313 0.54 13.60 -16.40
C ALA A 313 -0.02 13.25 -15.00
N ALA A 314 -1.35 13.10 -14.87
CA ALA A 314 -1.99 12.67 -13.62
C ALA A 314 -1.58 11.24 -13.24
N ILE A 315 -1.68 10.30 -14.17
CA ILE A 315 -1.29 8.91 -13.93
C ILE A 315 0.22 8.84 -13.62
N ARG A 316 1.08 9.56 -14.37
CA ARG A 316 2.53 9.53 -14.13
C ARG A 316 2.92 10.03 -12.73
N ALA A 317 2.19 11.00 -12.20
CA ALA A 317 2.43 11.55 -10.87
C ALA A 317 1.80 10.70 -9.73
N ALA A 318 0.80 9.86 -10.02
CA ALA A 318 0.12 9.00 -9.04
C ALA A 318 0.55 7.52 -9.08
N VAL A 319 1.12 7.07 -10.19
CA VAL A 319 1.58 5.70 -10.42
C VAL A 319 3.10 5.69 -10.57
N PRO A 320 3.83 5.00 -9.68
CA PRO A 320 5.28 5.00 -9.74
C PRO A 320 5.73 4.37 -11.06
N LEU A 321 6.79 4.94 -11.63
CA LEU A 321 7.59 4.28 -12.64
C LEU A 321 8.08 2.95 -12.04
N ALA A 322 8.88 3.00 -10.98
CA ALA A 322 9.50 1.80 -10.46
C ALA A 322 8.91 1.34 -9.12
N THR A 323 8.53 0.07 -9.03
CA THR A 323 8.07 -0.58 -7.78
C THR A 323 9.15 -1.54 -7.28
N PRO A 324 9.52 -1.54 -5.99
CA PRO A 324 10.58 -2.38 -5.45
C PRO A 324 10.17 -3.85 -5.37
N ARG A 325 10.25 -4.56 -6.51
CA ARG A 325 9.82 -5.96 -6.62
C ARG A 325 10.67 -6.88 -5.77
N SER A 326 10.06 -7.94 -5.25
CA SER A 326 10.72 -8.87 -4.33
C SER A 326 11.99 -9.49 -4.91
N HIS A 327 12.08 -9.78 -6.22
CA HIS A 327 13.32 -10.31 -6.81
C HIS A 327 14.45 -9.28 -6.86
N ILE A 328 14.14 -7.99 -6.92
CA ILE A 328 15.14 -6.91 -6.98
C ILE A 328 15.63 -6.57 -5.60
N LEU A 329 14.71 -6.53 -4.63
CA LEU A 329 15.08 -6.39 -3.23
C LEU A 329 15.94 -7.57 -2.76
N ARG A 330 15.63 -8.79 -3.20
CA ARG A 330 16.49 -9.96 -2.94
C ARG A 330 17.87 -9.83 -3.57
N GLU A 331 17.95 -9.37 -4.81
CA GLU A 331 19.24 -9.16 -5.47
C GLU A 331 20.05 -8.06 -4.80
N ALA A 332 19.41 -6.95 -4.43
CA ALA A 332 20.02 -5.87 -3.65
C ALA A 332 20.53 -6.38 -2.29
N ALA A 333 19.73 -7.17 -1.57
CA ALA A 333 20.13 -7.78 -0.30
C ALA A 333 21.32 -8.74 -0.48
N ARG A 334 21.28 -9.60 -1.51
CA ARG A 334 22.39 -10.52 -1.86
C ARG A 334 23.68 -9.74 -2.08
N ILE A 335 23.60 -8.65 -2.82
CA ILE A 335 24.72 -7.77 -3.14
C ILE A 335 25.24 -7.06 -1.88
N ALA A 336 24.36 -6.54 -1.03
CA ALA A 336 24.72 -5.80 0.18
C ALA A 336 25.42 -6.67 1.25
N VAL A 337 25.13 -7.96 1.30
CA VAL A 337 25.74 -8.91 2.26
C VAL A 337 27.18 -9.31 1.86
N LEU A 338 27.60 -9.05 0.62
CA LEU A 338 28.97 -9.30 0.19
C LEU A 338 29.93 -8.36 0.92
N LYS A 339 30.91 -8.93 1.66
CA LYS A 339 31.87 -8.18 2.49
C LYS A 339 32.75 -7.18 1.72
N ASN A 340 32.81 -7.29 0.39
CA ASN A 340 33.44 -6.34 -0.53
C ASN A 340 32.62 -6.38 -1.83
N PRO A 341 31.53 -5.63 -1.91
CA PRO A 341 30.57 -5.79 -3.00
C PRO A 341 31.15 -5.31 -4.35
N GLY A 342 32.29 -4.60 -4.33
CA GLY A 342 32.91 -4.00 -5.51
C GLY A 342 32.17 -2.72 -5.95
N GLU A 343 32.78 -1.93 -6.83
CA GLU A 343 32.21 -0.67 -7.30
C GLU A 343 30.86 -0.85 -8.00
N THR A 344 30.71 -1.92 -8.79
CA THR A 344 29.48 -2.26 -9.52
C THR A 344 28.28 -2.46 -8.60
N ALA A 345 28.48 -3.13 -7.47
CA ALA A 345 27.40 -3.37 -6.52
C ALA A 345 26.98 -2.12 -5.75
N ALA A 346 27.96 -1.29 -5.36
CA ALA A 346 27.68 0.00 -4.75
C ALA A 346 26.89 0.90 -5.72
N ALA A 347 27.24 0.88 -7.00
CA ALA A 347 26.50 1.57 -8.06
C ALA A 347 25.06 1.02 -8.21
N PHE A 348 24.87 -0.30 -8.21
CA PHE A 348 23.54 -0.92 -8.29
C PHE A 348 22.63 -0.53 -7.11
N LEU A 349 23.15 -0.59 -5.88
CA LEU A 349 22.40 -0.18 -4.69
C LEU A 349 22.07 1.30 -4.71
N SER A 350 23.03 2.14 -5.10
CA SER A 350 22.83 3.60 -5.24
C SER A 350 21.75 3.91 -6.27
N GLU A 351 21.71 3.16 -7.38
CA GLU A 351 20.72 3.37 -8.44
C GLU A 351 19.31 2.96 -8.01
N ILE A 352 19.16 1.84 -7.28
CA ILE A 352 17.87 1.47 -6.67
C ILE A 352 17.41 2.57 -5.72
N GLN A 353 18.30 3.04 -4.84
CA GLN A 353 17.96 4.12 -3.90
C GLN A 353 17.54 5.39 -4.64
N ARG A 354 18.25 5.77 -5.71
CA ARG A 354 17.93 6.93 -6.55
C ARG A 354 16.54 6.80 -7.18
N LEU A 355 16.23 5.65 -7.79
CA LEU A 355 14.93 5.41 -8.42
C LEU A 355 13.79 5.38 -7.41
N LEU A 356 14.00 4.78 -6.23
CA LEU A 356 12.98 4.70 -5.18
C LEU A 356 12.80 6.01 -4.41
N ALA A 357 13.80 6.91 -4.41
CA ALA A 357 13.68 8.23 -3.81
C ALA A 357 12.79 9.18 -4.63
N SER A 358 12.63 8.93 -5.92
CA SER A 358 11.76 9.72 -6.81
C SER A 358 11.00 8.78 -7.75
N PRO A 359 10.12 7.92 -7.20
CA PRO A 359 9.56 6.79 -7.94
C PRO A 359 8.56 7.22 -9.02
N PHE A 360 8.10 8.46 -9.00
CA PHE A 360 7.20 9.06 -9.99
C PHE A 360 7.94 9.88 -11.07
N ASP A 361 9.20 10.24 -10.83
CA ASP A 361 9.97 11.04 -11.79
C ASP A 361 10.47 10.16 -12.94
N SER A 362 9.99 10.48 -14.13
CA SER A 362 10.46 9.90 -15.37
C SER A 362 10.53 10.99 -16.42
N ALA A 363 11.68 11.14 -17.08
CA ALA A 363 11.67 11.63 -18.46
C ALA A 363 10.63 10.80 -19.25
N ALA A 364 9.94 11.42 -20.22
CA ALA A 364 8.85 10.76 -20.96
C ALA A 364 9.26 9.35 -21.40
N PHE A 365 8.44 8.36 -21.03
CA PHE A 365 8.60 6.96 -21.43
C PHE A 365 7.44 6.65 -22.36
N ASP A 366 7.68 6.54 -23.65
CA ASP A 366 6.63 6.15 -24.59
C ASP A 366 6.62 4.64 -24.75
N LEU A 367 5.48 4.00 -24.51
CA LEU A 367 5.35 2.57 -24.79
C LEU A 367 5.43 2.29 -26.28
N ASP A 368 5.08 3.26 -27.12
CA ASP A 368 5.03 3.09 -28.57
C ASP A 368 6.44 3.12 -29.21
N ASP A 369 7.44 3.69 -28.54
CA ASP A 369 8.85 3.69 -28.95
C ASP A 369 9.64 2.48 -28.44
N HIS A 370 9.01 1.62 -27.64
CA HIS A 370 9.65 0.52 -26.93
C HIS A 370 8.92 -0.81 -27.20
N GLU A 371 8.91 -1.25 -28.45
CA GLU A 371 8.35 -2.54 -28.91
C GLU A 371 9.15 -3.78 -28.42
N ASP A 372 10.30 -3.61 -27.79
CA ASP A 372 11.17 -4.75 -27.53
C ASP A 372 10.66 -5.66 -26.40
N ASP A 373 10.53 -6.94 -26.74
CA ASP A 373 10.46 -8.04 -25.80
C ASP A 373 11.54 -7.83 -24.71
N PRO A 374 11.15 -7.73 -23.42
CA PRO A 374 12.10 -7.58 -22.33
C PRO A 374 13.14 -8.70 -22.25
N ARG A 375 13.06 -9.76 -23.09
CA ARG A 375 14.07 -10.81 -23.24
C ARG A 375 15.22 -10.44 -24.19
N GLU A 376 15.01 -9.58 -25.20
CA GLU A 376 16.05 -9.25 -26.20
C GLU A 376 17.05 -8.20 -25.70
N ALA A 377 16.59 -7.25 -24.88
CA ALA A 377 17.44 -6.24 -24.23
C ALA A 377 18.53 -6.81 -23.29
N TRP A 378 18.51 -8.11 -23.03
CA TRP A 378 19.40 -8.79 -22.08
C TRP A 378 20.63 -9.45 -22.71
N ARG A 379 20.69 -9.58 -24.04
CA ARG A 379 21.81 -10.31 -24.68
C ARG A 379 23.14 -9.56 -24.65
N GLY A 380 23.17 -8.28 -24.28
CA GLY A 380 24.38 -7.43 -24.37
C GLY A 380 24.79 -6.64 -23.12
N VAL A 381 24.01 -6.63 -22.03
CA VAL A 381 24.31 -5.76 -20.87
C VAL A 381 25.23 -6.47 -19.90
N SER A 382 26.51 -6.12 -19.93
CA SER A 382 27.51 -6.56 -18.96
C SER A 382 27.56 -5.61 -17.77
N LEU A 383 27.38 -6.12 -16.53
CA LEU A 383 27.57 -5.35 -15.29
C LEU A 383 29.03 -4.90 -15.08
N THR A 384 29.95 -5.30 -15.96
CA THR A 384 31.38 -5.00 -15.86
C THR A 384 31.85 -3.86 -16.78
N ALA A 385 30.98 -3.27 -17.61
CA ALA A 385 31.37 -2.20 -18.53
C ALA A 385 30.37 -1.03 -18.58
N ALA A 386 30.84 0.15 -18.14
CA ALA A 386 30.30 1.51 -18.36
C ALA A 386 28.93 1.90 -17.71
N PRO A 387 28.70 3.20 -17.38
CA PRO A 387 28.03 3.64 -16.14
C PRO A 387 26.62 4.31 -16.39
N PRO A 388 26.10 5.21 -15.52
CA PRO A 388 24.72 5.21 -14.97
C PRO A 388 23.51 5.22 -15.91
N ALA A 389 23.63 5.61 -17.18
CA ALA A 389 22.48 5.59 -18.10
C ALA A 389 22.01 4.16 -18.38
N ASP A 390 22.95 3.26 -18.68
CA ASP A 390 22.66 1.84 -18.93
C ASP A 390 22.23 1.15 -17.64
N LEU A 391 22.77 1.56 -16.48
CA LEU A 391 22.40 1.00 -15.19
C LEU A 391 21.00 1.46 -14.73
N ALA A 392 20.65 2.74 -14.93
CA ALA A 392 19.34 3.27 -14.60
C ALA A 392 18.25 2.59 -15.45
N ASP A 393 18.48 2.46 -16.75
CA ASP A 393 17.55 1.77 -17.63
C ASP A 393 17.53 0.27 -17.37
N PHE A 394 18.66 -0.36 -17.04
CA PHE A 394 18.71 -1.75 -16.59
C PHE A 394 17.91 -1.98 -15.30
N VAL A 395 18.08 -1.13 -14.29
CA VAL A 395 17.37 -1.24 -13.00
C VAL A 395 15.88 -0.96 -13.20
N LYS A 396 15.50 0.06 -13.97
CA LYS A 396 14.10 0.28 -14.38
C LYS A 396 13.53 -0.97 -15.07
N ARG A 397 14.20 -1.52 -16.09
CA ARG A 397 13.75 -2.72 -16.81
C ARG A 397 13.64 -3.94 -15.89
N ARG A 398 14.55 -4.14 -14.94
CA ARG A 398 14.46 -5.18 -13.88
C ARG A 398 13.27 -4.95 -12.94
N LEU A 399 13.00 -3.70 -12.56
CA LEU A 399 11.83 -3.22 -11.81
C LEU A 399 10.52 -3.42 -12.58
N TYR A 400 10.60 -3.69 -13.89
CA TYR A 400 9.47 -3.99 -14.74
C TYR A 400 9.38 -5.45 -15.25
N GLY A 401 10.40 -6.30 -15.15
CA GLY A 401 10.28 -7.64 -15.76
C GLY A 401 11.28 -8.70 -15.31
N LEU A 402 10.74 -9.83 -14.87
CA LEU A 402 11.09 -11.15 -15.42
C LEU A 402 9.84 -12.07 -15.35
N PRO A 403 9.49 -12.81 -16.41
CA PRO A 403 8.56 -13.94 -16.29
C PRO A 403 9.11 -15.01 -15.33
N LYS A 404 8.23 -15.78 -14.68
CA LYS A 404 8.61 -16.86 -13.76
C LYS A 404 9.57 -17.88 -14.41
N GLU A 405 9.50 -18.10 -15.73
CA GLU A 405 10.41 -19.02 -16.41
C GLU A 405 11.86 -18.53 -16.46
N ALA A 406 12.11 -17.22 -16.54
CA ALA A 406 13.47 -16.66 -16.55
C ALA A 406 14.14 -16.69 -15.16
N LEU A 407 13.34 -16.73 -14.09
CA LEU A 407 13.83 -16.92 -12.72
C LEU A 407 14.25 -18.36 -12.41
N ARG A 408 13.79 -19.36 -13.19
CA ARG A 408 14.25 -20.75 -13.02
C ARG A 408 15.73 -20.94 -13.33
N HIS A 409 16.32 -20.09 -14.19
CA HIS A 409 17.77 -20.10 -14.40
C HIS A 409 18.57 -19.49 -13.24
N ILE A 410 17.95 -18.69 -12.38
CA ILE A 410 18.57 -18.17 -11.14
C ILE A 410 18.49 -19.20 -10.00
N GLN A 411 17.53 -20.13 -10.04
CA GLN A 411 17.51 -21.29 -9.13
C GLN A 411 18.64 -22.29 -9.41
N THR A 412 19.13 -22.38 -10.65
CA THR A 412 20.21 -23.32 -11.01
C THR A 412 21.63 -22.83 -10.70
N SER A 413 21.80 -21.56 -10.31
CA SER A 413 23.10 -21.05 -9.83
C SER A 413 23.35 -21.31 -8.34
N CYS A 414 22.44 -21.98 -7.62
CA CYS A 414 22.72 -22.60 -6.32
C CYS A 414 23.53 -23.91 -6.46
N GLY A 415 24.61 -23.85 -7.24
CA GLY A 415 25.62 -24.91 -7.30
C GLY A 415 26.78 -24.57 -6.36
N ALA A 416 26.82 -25.25 -5.22
CA ALA A 416 27.98 -25.43 -4.34
C ALA A 416 28.74 -24.17 -3.88
N GLN A 417 28.27 -23.55 -2.79
CA GLN A 417 29.11 -23.16 -1.65
C GLN A 417 28.27 -22.86 -0.42
#